data_AF-A0A645BGX2-F1
#
_entry.id   AF-A0A645BGX2-F1
#
_cell.length_a   1.000
_cell.length_b   1.000
_cell.length_c   1.000
_cell.angle_alpha   90.00
_cell.angle_beta   90.00
_cell.angle_gamma   90.00
#
_symmetry.space_group_name_H-M   'P 1'
#
loop_
_entity.id
_entity.type
_entity.pdbx_description
1 polymer ?
#
loop_
_entity_poly.entity_id
_entity_poly.type
_entity_poly.pdbx_seq_one_letter_code
_entity_poly.pdbx_strand_id
1 'polypeptide(L)'
;MSIPYGTVQGASLAILGTEIHTKPMLGSHDWTYVYLDFITKDETYVQVAASLGGEDGRVTGTAWFDDIRFDLINSAQCYTLTLKMDPPLVGKTIEAYPPPNCNNGTQYAYGTHVTLHAIPLQGSGYRFDHWQNEPSRNENPLMVTLTEDTQLIANFVAGQRTSPTWNILALIYPEVDFTYFDLAGKHHFASKMTSSEVDRSVTAVTQFVEKDIPELTSGALWPTLTVRIPDHPLTSLQNFCGYYPSLADTKADQDAAYDSVIVIWDDTGIDDIGTELNITDCGGLTYPNGTSQTYSTIPFESVSVYQENVFKHEWGHSILAYFDAAGVTPDPVVDNHINTTTNQYVNCLTGAPYLMENEVFADSLPNSLYNNISGFTHDYYSGLTARAEDPARCLGISPQAWAYGGPVAHEGQTEDGNPDVVIE
;
A
#
# COMPACT_ATOMS: atom_id res chain seq x y z
N MET A 1 40.44 -8.02 -18.72
CA MET A 1 41.37 -7.05 -18.11
C MET A 1 40.98 -5.72 -18.73
N SER A 2 40.10 -4.99 -18.06
CA SER A 2 39.58 -3.71 -18.54
C SER A 2 40.51 -2.60 -18.05
N ILE A 3 40.73 -1.57 -18.87
CA ILE A 3 41.78 -0.56 -18.73
C ILE A 3 41.16 0.80 -18.37
N PRO A 4 41.89 1.69 -17.67
CA PRO A 4 41.39 3.03 -17.34
C PRO A 4 41.07 3.86 -18.59
N TYR A 5 40.01 4.67 -18.51
CA TYR A 5 39.60 5.60 -19.57
C TYR A 5 40.68 6.66 -19.79
N GLY A 6 41.04 6.92 -21.06
CA GLY A 6 41.97 7.97 -21.48
C GLY A 6 43.38 7.51 -21.87
N THR A 7 44.19 8.45 -22.37
CA THR A 7 45.55 8.19 -22.87
C THR A 7 46.57 8.08 -21.73
N VAL A 8 46.59 6.95 -21.03
CA VAL A 8 47.61 6.66 -20.02
C VAL A 8 48.85 6.02 -20.67
N GLN A 9 49.99 6.71 -20.60
CA GLN A 9 51.29 6.18 -21.04
C GLN A 9 52.14 5.85 -19.81
N GLY A 10 52.25 4.56 -19.47
CA GLY A 10 53.06 4.07 -18.33
C GLY A 10 52.27 3.23 -17.32
N ALA A 11 52.93 2.83 -16.24
CA ALA A 11 52.32 2.09 -15.14
C ALA A 11 51.54 3.02 -14.19
N SER A 12 50.34 2.62 -13.76
CA SER A 12 49.51 3.41 -12.82
C SER A 12 48.53 2.54 -12.04
N LEU A 13 48.06 3.03 -10.89
CA LEU A 13 46.84 2.54 -10.24
C LEU A 13 45.67 3.41 -10.67
N ALA A 14 44.54 2.80 -11.01
CA ALA A 14 43.35 3.53 -11.45
C ALA A 14 42.06 2.97 -10.84
N ILE A 15 41.04 3.83 -10.72
CA ILE A 15 39.67 3.42 -10.40
C ILE A 15 38.94 3.13 -11.72
N LEU A 16 38.57 1.87 -11.94
CA LEU A 16 37.94 1.43 -13.19
C LEU A 16 36.61 2.15 -13.43
N GLY A 17 36.37 2.51 -14.70
CA GLY A 17 35.18 3.27 -15.09
C GLY A 17 35.27 4.79 -14.84
N THR A 18 36.42 5.29 -14.39
CA THR A 18 36.65 6.73 -14.12
C THR A 18 37.95 7.21 -14.76
N GLU A 19 38.17 8.53 -14.77
CA GLU A 19 39.45 9.16 -15.14
C GLU A 19 40.44 9.25 -13.95
N ILE A 20 40.11 8.68 -12.79
CA ILE A 20 40.93 8.77 -11.58
C ILE A 20 42.05 7.73 -11.64
N HIS A 21 43.29 8.20 -11.71
CA HIS A 21 44.47 7.35 -11.66
C HIS A 21 45.67 8.07 -11.03
N THR A 22 46.65 7.30 -10.53
CA THR A 22 47.94 7.85 -10.12
C THR A 22 48.68 8.42 -11.33
N LYS A 23 49.64 9.32 -11.08
CA LYS A 23 50.53 9.79 -12.14
C LYS A 23 51.20 8.60 -12.85
N PRO A 24 51.07 8.46 -14.19
CA PRO A 24 51.67 7.33 -14.91
C PRO A 24 53.19 7.36 -14.82
N MET A 25 53.80 6.18 -14.59
CA MET A 25 55.24 6.00 -14.50
C MET A 25 55.81 5.44 -15.81
N LEU A 26 56.76 6.16 -16.41
CA LEU A 26 57.44 5.82 -17.65
C LEU A 26 58.92 5.50 -17.40
N GLY A 27 59.42 4.44 -18.03
CA GLY A 27 60.81 4.00 -17.89
C GLY A 27 61.03 3.09 -16.67
N SER A 28 62.31 2.80 -16.38
CA SER A 28 62.69 1.96 -15.24
C SER A 28 62.84 2.79 -13.98
N HIS A 29 62.16 2.38 -12.91
CA HIS A 29 62.24 2.99 -11.58
C HIS A 29 62.46 1.90 -10.53
N ASP A 30 63.14 2.25 -9.44
CA ASP A 30 63.09 1.45 -8.21
C ASP A 30 61.68 1.52 -7.60
N TRP A 31 61.40 0.67 -6.59
CA TRP A 31 60.13 0.66 -5.87
C TRP A 31 59.72 2.09 -5.45
N THR A 32 58.60 2.55 -6.01
CA THR A 32 58.09 3.90 -5.82
C THR A 32 56.70 3.82 -5.22
N TYR A 33 56.51 4.47 -4.08
CA TYR A 33 55.21 4.54 -3.44
C TYR A 33 54.29 5.49 -4.21
N VAL A 34 53.08 5.03 -4.53
CA VAL A 34 52.03 5.83 -5.17
C VAL A 34 50.76 5.72 -4.35
N TYR A 35 49.98 6.79 -4.34
CA TYR A 35 48.66 6.84 -3.71
C TYR A 35 47.73 7.69 -4.57
N LEU A 36 46.43 7.46 -4.42
CA LEU A 36 45.37 8.28 -4.97
C LEU A 36 44.27 8.38 -3.94
N ASP A 37 43.70 9.57 -3.81
CA ASP A 37 42.54 9.80 -2.96
C ASP A 37 41.31 9.87 -3.85
N PHE A 38 40.23 9.21 -3.45
CA PHE A 38 38.96 9.23 -4.18
C PHE A 38 37.78 9.15 -3.22
N ILE A 39 36.63 9.63 -3.69
CA ILE A 39 35.36 9.61 -2.94
C ILE A 39 34.45 8.57 -3.62
N THR A 40 33.96 7.60 -2.86
CA THR A 40 33.09 6.53 -3.36
C THR A 40 31.72 7.03 -3.82
N LYS A 41 31.26 8.17 -3.29
CA LYS A 41 29.89 8.65 -3.42
C LYS A 41 28.92 7.55 -2.96
N ASP A 42 27.89 7.25 -3.75
CA ASP A 42 26.85 6.25 -3.46
C ASP A 42 27.24 4.82 -3.93
N GLU A 43 28.45 4.63 -4.47
CA GLU A 43 28.90 3.33 -4.98
C GLU A 43 29.21 2.35 -3.84
N THR A 44 28.61 1.17 -3.89
CA THR A 44 28.77 0.11 -2.87
C THR A 44 29.98 -0.79 -3.11
N TYR A 45 30.63 -0.67 -4.27
CA TYR A 45 31.86 -1.37 -4.60
C TYR A 45 32.79 -0.50 -5.43
N VAL A 46 34.09 -0.78 -5.36
CA VAL A 46 35.12 -0.09 -6.13
C VAL A 46 36.02 -1.13 -6.77
N GLN A 47 36.34 -0.95 -8.05
CA GLN A 47 37.31 -1.79 -8.75
C GLN A 47 38.59 -0.99 -9.01
N VAL A 48 39.72 -1.51 -8.50
CA VAL A 48 41.05 -0.92 -8.69
C VAL A 48 41.82 -1.72 -9.73
N ALA A 49 42.40 -1.02 -10.71
CA ALA A 49 43.23 -1.61 -11.73
C ALA A 49 44.69 -1.18 -11.59
N ALA A 50 45.56 -2.16 -11.36
CA ALA A 50 47.00 -2.04 -11.58
C ALA A 50 47.29 -2.19 -13.07
N SER A 51 47.57 -1.06 -13.73
CA SER A 51 47.53 -0.94 -15.19
C SER A 51 48.90 -0.59 -15.76
N LEU A 52 49.24 -1.18 -16.92
CA LEU A 52 50.39 -0.80 -17.75
C LEU A 52 49.86 -0.27 -19.09
N GLY A 53 49.61 1.05 -19.15
CA GLY A 53 48.88 1.70 -20.24
C GLY A 53 47.37 1.84 -19.98
N GLY A 54 46.72 2.71 -20.76
CA GLY A 54 45.26 2.91 -20.81
C GLY A 54 44.68 2.55 -22.19
N GLU A 55 43.40 2.86 -22.42
CA GLU A 55 42.66 2.52 -23.67
C GLU A 55 43.41 2.84 -24.97
N ASP A 56 44.00 4.03 -25.05
CA ASP A 56 44.70 4.52 -26.25
C ASP A 56 46.24 4.47 -26.11
N GLY A 57 46.75 4.03 -24.97
CA GLY A 57 48.18 4.06 -24.65
C GLY A 57 48.88 2.77 -25.04
N ARG A 58 49.56 2.74 -26.21
CA ARG A 58 50.45 1.61 -26.55
C ARG A 58 51.70 1.64 -25.66
N VAL A 59 51.76 0.75 -24.69
CA VAL A 59 52.90 0.58 -23.78
C VAL A 59 53.50 -0.82 -23.94
N THR A 60 54.82 -0.93 -23.81
CA THR A 60 55.54 -2.21 -23.77
C THR A 60 56.43 -2.24 -22.53
N GLY A 61 56.52 -3.38 -21.87
CA GLY A 61 57.38 -3.56 -20.69
C GLY A 61 56.72 -4.42 -19.62
N THR A 62 57.27 -4.36 -18.41
CA THR A 62 56.74 -5.04 -17.22
C THR A 62 56.64 -4.04 -16.08
N ALA A 63 55.54 -4.09 -15.33
CA ALA A 63 55.37 -3.36 -14.08
C ALA A 63 54.99 -4.35 -12.99
N TRP A 64 55.50 -4.13 -11.79
CA TRP A 64 55.15 -4.88 -10.59
C TRP A 64 54.47 -3.94 -9.61
N PHE A 65 53.46 -4.46 -8.93
CA PHE A 65 52.70 -3.75 -7.91
C PHE A 65 52.70 -4.62 -6.66
N ASP A 66 52.87 -4.00 -5.50
CA ASP A 66 52.86 -4.67 -4.20
C ASP A 66 52.21 -3.77 -3.16
N ASP A 67 51.79 -4.34 -2.03
CA ASP A 67 51.20 -3.64 -0.88
C ASP A 67 49.99 -2.74 -1.19
N ILE A 68 49.18 -3.11 -2.20
CA ILE A 68 47.93 -2.40 -2.51
C ILE A 68 46.94 -2.61 -1.37
N ARG A 69 46.55 -1.51 -0.71
CA ARG A 69 45.55 -1.50 0.36
C ARG A 69 44.69 -0.25 0.29
N PHE A 70 43.57 -0.29 1.01
CA PHE A 70 42.72 0.88 1.24
C PHE A 70 42.91 1.38 2.66
N ASP A 71 43.23 2.67 2.78
CA ASP A 71 43.27 3.38 4.05
C ASP A 71 42.09 4.37 4.06
N LEU A 72 41.19 4.27 5.04
CA LEU A 72 40.06 5.20 5.17
C LEU A 72 40.59 6.56 5.67
N ILE A 73 40.55 7.58 4.81
CA ILE A 73 41.07 8.92 5.12
C ILE A 73 40.07 9.72 5.98
N ASN A 74 38.78 9.62 5.68
CA ASN A 74 37.70 10.19 6.48
C ASN A 74 36.42 9.36 6.27
N SER A 75 35.67 9.07 7.34
CA SER A 75 34.32 8.51 7.21
C SER A 75 33.33 9.62 6.88
N ALA A 76 32.31 9.33 6.08
CA ALA A 76 31.15 10.21 6.00
C ALA A 76 30.64 10.47 7.43
N GLN A 77 30.48 11.74 7.80
CA GLN A 77 29.85 12.07 9.08
C GLN A 77 28.40 11.60 9.02
N CYS A 78 27.90 11.05 10.13
CA CYS A 78 26.56 10.48 10.18
C CYS A 78 25.75 11.15 11.27
N TYR A 79 24.50 11.44 10.95
CA TYR A 79 23.60 12.22 11.76
C TYR A 79 22.33 11.46 12.08
N THR A 80 21.81 11.75 13.26
CA THR A 80 20.56 11.21 13.77
C THR A 80 19.42 12.13 13.37
N LEU A 81 18.35 11.56 12.80
CA LEU A 81 17.08 12.24 12.61
C LEU A 81 16.10 11.74 13.67
N THR A 82 15.69 12.61 14.59
CA THR A 82 14.67 12.30 15.60
C THR A 82 13.35 12.94 15.23
N LEU A 83 12.31 12.11 15.07
CA LEU A 83 10.96 12.55 14.71
C LEU A 83 10.03 12.41 15.93
N LYS A 84 9.24 13.45 16.20
CA LYS A 84 8.24 13.47 17.27
C LYS A 84 6.92 14.04 16.75
N MET A 85 5.84 13.69 17.43
CA MET A 85 4.51 14.26 17.20
C MET A 85 4.05 14.98 18.46
N ASP A 86 3.37 16.12 18.29
CA ASP A 86 2.69 16.86 19.36
C ASP A 86 1.22 17.14 18.96
N PRO A 87 0.21 16.61 19.69
CA PRO A 87 0.34 15.68 20.81
C PRO A 87 0.97 14.34 20.40
N PRO A 88 1.51 13.55 21.34
CA PRO A 88 1.91 12.17 21.06
C PRO A 88 0.70 11.35 20.61
N LEU A 89 0.81 10.70 19.45
CA LEU A 89 -0.27 9.92 18.86
C LEU A 89 0.18 8.46 18.74
N VAL A 90 -0.52 7.54 19.41
CA VAL A 90 -0.21 6.10 19.42
C VAL A 90 -0.58 5.47 18.08
N GLY A 91 0.27 4.59 17.54
CA GLY A 91 0.01 3.86 16.29
C GLY A 91 0.17 4.68 15.01
N LYS A 92 0.88 5.82 15.07
CA LYS A 92 1.07 6.72 13.93
C LYS A 92 2.54 6.91 13.59
N THR A 93 2.84 7.21 12.33
CA THR A 93 4.21 7.42 11.86
C THR A 93 4.35 8.75 11.14
N ILE A 94 5.51 9.39 11.33
CA ILE A 94 6.09 10.27 10.33
C ILE A 94 6.96 9.34 9.49
N GLU A 95 6.69 9.28 8.20
CA GLU A 95 7.52 8.49 7.28
C GLU A 95 8.70 9.33 6.79
N ALA A 96 9.86 8.68 6.67
CA ALA A 96 11.09 9.28 6.21
C ALA A 96 11.66 8.45 5.06
N TYR A 97 11.91 9.10 3.91
CA TYR A 97 12.49 8.46 2.74
C TYR A 97 13.66 9.30 2.17
N PRO A 98 14.80 8.72 1.80
CA PRO A 98 15.14 7.29 1.91
C PRO A 98 15.29 6.84 3.38
N PRO A 99 15.33 5.53 3.67
CA PRO A 99 15.68 5.03 5.00
C PRO A 99 17.13 5.37 5.37
N PRO A 100 17.53 5.27 6.65
CA PRO A 100 18.89 5.59 7.07
C PRO A 100 19.94 4.75 6.34
N ASN A 101 20.99 5.41 5.85
CA ASN A 101 22.02 4.83 4.97
C ASN A 101 23.43 4.79 5.60
N CYS A 102 23.55 5.11 6.89
CA CYS A 102 24.80 5.06 7.65
C CYS A 102 24.66 4.30 8.98
N ASN A 103 25.79 3.85 9.53
CA ASN A 103 25.90 3.15 10.81
C ASN A 103 24.91 1.98 10.91
N ASN A 104 25.00 1.06 9.94
CA ASN A 104 24.13 -0.10 9.82
C ASN A 104 22.63 0.24 9.77
N GLY A 105 22.27 1.32 9.08
CA GLY A 105 20.87 1.72 8.91
C GLY A 105 20.26 2.40 10.13
N THR A 106 21.09 2.98 11.00
CA THR A 106 20.61 3.72 12.19
C THR A 106 20.71 5.24 12.03
N GLN A 107 21.50 5.73 11.07
CA GLN A 107 21.78 7.15 10.86
C GLN A 107 21.83 7.50 9.37
N TYR A 108 21.84 8.80 9.06
CA TYR A 108 21.95 9.33 7.72
C TYR A 108 23.35 9.89 7.46
N ALA A 109 23.92 9.62 6.29
CA ALA A 109 25.18 10.23 5.87
C ALA A 109 25.03 11.75 5.64
N TYR A 110 26.09 12.52 5.88
CA TYR A 110 26.16 13.96 5.62
C TYR A 110 25.65 14.31 4.21
N GLY A 111 24.75 15.29 4.14
CA GLY A 111 24.17 15.78 2.89
C GLY A 111 22.99 14.98 2.37
N THR A 112 22.55 13.91 3.05
CA THR A 112 21.38 13.13 2.62
C THR A 112 20.14 14.02 2.62
N HIS A 113 19.40 14.02 1.50
CA HIS A 113 18.09 14.63 1.40
C HIS A 113 17.01 13.63 1.82
N VAL A 114 16.33 13.90 2.93
CA VAL A 114 15.26 13.07 3.48
C VAL A 114 13.94 13.81 3.29
N THR A 115 13.00 13.15 2.63
CA THR A 115 11.61 13.60 2.48
C THR A 115 10.80 13.02 3.63
N LEU A 116 10.14 13.90 4.38
CA LEU A 116 9.33 13.58 5.54
C LEU A 116 7.86 13.75 5.20
N HIS A 117 7.10 12.67 5.33
CA HIS A 117 5.66 12.70 5.23
C HIS A 117 5.11 12.64 6.65
N ALA A 118 4.62 13.78 7.14
CA ALA A 118 3.79 13.75 8.34
C ALA A 118 2.42 13.24 7.89
N ILE A 119 2.17 11.94 8.01
CA ILE A 119 0.89 11.39 7.58
C ILE A 119 -0.13 11.73 8.66
N PRO A 120 -1.07 12.68 8.42
CA PRO A 120 -2.20 12.76 9.31
C PRO A 120 -2.97 11.45 9.18
N LEU A 121 -3.08 10.69 10.28
CA LEU A 121 -4.21 9.77 10.41
C LEU A 121 -5.46 10.64 10.48
N GLN A 122 -6.02 10.88 9.29
CA GLN A 122 -7.44 11.07 9.09
C GLN A 122 -8.13 9.78 9.58
N GLY A 123 -8.25 9.73 10.91
CA GLY A 123 -8.78 8.66 11.77
C GLY A 123 -8.85 9.09 13.26
N SER A 124 -8.17 10.18 13.62
CA SER A 124 -8.02 10.63 15.02
C SER A 124 -8.75 11.91 15.43
N GLY A 125 -9.40 12.58 14.49
CA GLY A 125 -9.86 13.96 14.65
C GLY A 125 -8.73 14.98 14.71
N TYR A 126 -7.51 14.66 14.26
CA TYR A 126 -6.38 15.59 14.16
C TYR A 126 -5.87 15.70 12.72
N ARG A 127 -5.50 16.92 12.30
CA ARG A 127 -4.81 17.22 11.04
C ARG A 127 -3.40 17.71 11.32
N PHE A 128 -2.49 17.47 10.39
CA PHE A 128 -1.17 18.11 10.42
C PHE A 128 -1.35 19.62 10.33
N ASP A 129 -0.61 20.35 11.14
CA ASP A 129 -0.65 21.81 11.19
C ASP A 129 0.65 22.41 10.64
N HIS A 130 1.78 22.12 11.29
CA HIS A 130 3.10 22.61 10.89
C HIS A 130 4.24 21.86 11.59
N TRP A 131 5.46 22.01 11.08
CA TRP A 131 6.68 21.55 11.76
C TRP A 131 7.19 22.63 12.73
N GLN A 132 7.38 22.29 14.02
CA GLN A 132 7.58 23.27 15.11
C GLN A 132 8.83 24.15 14.97
N ASN A 133 9.92 23.60 14.44
CA ASN A 133 11.23 24.28 14.40
C ASN A 133 11.45 25.08 13.11
N GLU A 134 10.49 25.09 12.19
CA GLU A 134 10.53 25.85 10.93
C GLU A 134 9.13 26.38 10.59
N PRO A 135 8.63 27.42 11.29
CA PRO A 135 7.22 27.83 11.26
C PRO A 135 6.69 28.30 9.90
N SER A 136 7.58 28.58 8.94
CA SER A 136 7.23 28.92 7.56
C SER A 136 7.06 27.70 6.64
N ARG A 137 7.32 26.49 7.13
CA ARG A 137 7.20 25.23 6.38
C ARG A 137 5.99 24.43 6.90
N ASN A 138 4.82 24.85 6.47
CA ASN A 138 3.60 24.03 6.48
C ASN A 138 3.58 23.01 5.33
N GLU A 139 4.68 22.90 4.58
CA GLU A 139 4.90 21.93 3.52
C GLU A 139 4.87 20.50 4.09
N ASN A 140 4.03 19.67 3.49
CA ASN A 140 3.95 18.25 3.75
C ASN A 140 3.67 17.55 2.40
N PRO A 141 4.63 16.82 1.83
CA PRO A 141 5.91 16.41 2.42
C PRO A 141 6.92 17.56 2.62
N LEU A 142 7.81 17.39 3.62
CA LEU A 142 8.92 18.29 3.93
C LEU A 142 10.25 17.66 3.51
N MET A 143 11.06 18.37 2.73
CA MET A 143 12.43 17.93 2.42
C MET A 143 13.45 18.55 3.37
N VAL A 144 14.32 17.72 3.96
CA VAL A 144 15.37 18.11 4.91
C VAL A 144 16.71 17.59 4.42
N THR A 145 17.76 18.42 4.49
CA THR A 145 19.14 17.98 4.23
C THR A 145 19.86 17.74 5.55
N LEU A 146 20.37 16.53 5.76
CA LEU A 146 21.03 16.13 7.00
C LEU A 146 22.49 16.56 7.00
N THR A 147 22.78 17.74 7.58
CA THR A 147 24.14 18.25 7.81
C THR A 147 24.54 18.25 9.29
N GLU A 148 23.61 17.95 10.19
CA GLU A 148 23.80 17.83 11.63
C GLU A 148 22.69 16.95 12.25
N ASP A 149 22.84 16.57 13.52
CA ASP A 149 21.78 15.89 14.26
C ASP A 149 20.53 16.77 14.31
N THR A 150 19.42 16.25 13.80
CA THR A 150 18.20 17.02 13.57
C THR A 150 17.03 16.43 14.36
N GLN A 151 16.29 17.29 15.06
CA GLN A 151 15.02 16.93 15.70
C GLN A 151 13.87 17.75 15.11
N LEU A 152 12.84 17.06 14.62
CA LEU A 152 11.63 17.67 14.08
C LEU A 152 10.40 17.18 14.81
N ILE A 153 9.49 18.11 15.06
CA ILE A 153 8.22 17.88 15.74
C ILE A 153 7.11 18.23 14.75
N ALA A 154 6.30 17.25 14.36
CA ALA A 154 5.07 17.48 13.62
C ALA A 154 3.97 17.86 14.60
N ASN A 155 3.43 19.07 14.47
CA ASN A 155 2.30 19.50 15.26
C ASN A 155 1.00 19.09 14.58
N PHE A 156 0.10 18.57 15.39
CA PHE A 156 -1.23 18.16 14.99
C PHE A 156 -2.28 18.91 15.79
N VAL A 157 -3.30 19.42 15.11
CA VAL A 157 -4.42 20.13 15.73
C VAL A 157 -5.72 19.39 15.47
N ALA A 158 -6.68 19.51 16.39
CA ALA A 158 -7.99 18.90 16.18
C ALA A 158 -8.63 19.44 14.89
N GLY A 159 -8.92 18.53 13.96
CA GLY A 159 -9.73 18.76 12.76
C GLY A 159 -11.22 18.84 13.11
N GLN A 160 -11.96 19.69 12.40
CA GLN A 160 -13.42 19.53 12.38
C GLN A 160 -13.74 18.25 11.61
N ARG A 161 -14.59 17.39 12.17
CA ARG A 161 -15.18 16.25 11.45
C ARG A 161 -15.99 16.83 10.28
N THR A 162 -15.42 16.77 9.09
CA THR A 162 -16.03 17.25 7.84
C THR A 162 -16.25 16.11 6.85
N SER A 163 -15.78 14.90 7.18
CA SER A 163 -15.98 13.69 6.40
C SER A 163 -17.19 12.90 6.91
N PRO A 164 -17.98 12.27 6.01
CA PRO A 164 -19.10 11.43 6.39
C PRO A 164 -18.70 10.30 7.32
N THR A 165 -19.48 10.07 8.38
CA THR A 165 -19.44 8.78 9.06
C THR A 165 -20.06 7.71 8.17
N TRP A 166 -19.40 6.56 8.06
CA TRP A 166 -19.92 5.40 7.32
C TRP A 166 -20.13 4.25 8.30
N ASN A 167 -21.39 3.99 8.65
CA ASN A 167 -21.73 3.02 9.67
C ASN A 167 -21.78 1.62 9.04
N ILE A 168 -20.88 0.74 9.48
CA ILE A 168 -20.73 -0.62 8.97
C ILE A 168 -21.26 -1.60 10.02
N LEU A 169 -22.19 -2.46 9.57
CA LEU A 169 -22.66 -3.61 10.33
C LEU A 169 -21.96 -4.86 9.82
N ALA A 170 -21.19 -5.52 10.68
CA ALA A 170 -20.70 -6.87 10.42
C ALA A 170 -21.68 -7.90 11.04
N LEU A 171 -22.23 -8.77 10.20
CA LEU A 171 -23.02 -9.93 10.63
C LEU A 171 -22.14 -11.17 10.52
N ILE A 172 -21.85 -11.82 11.63
CA ILE A 172 -21.05 -13.05 11.66
C ILE A 172 -21.99 -14.20 12.02
N TYR A 173 -22.33 -15.04 11.05
CA TYR A 173 -23.16 -16.23 11.25
C TYR A 173 -22.27 -17.44 11.57
N PRO A 174 -22.22 -17.89 12.82
CA PRO A 174 -21.36 -19.01 13.19
C PRO A 174 -21.91 -20.36 12.72
N GLU A 175 -23.20 -20.43 12.38
CA GLU A 175 -23.88 -21.66 12.01
C GLU A 175 -24.60 -21.51 10.67
N VAL A 176 -24.50 -22.53 9.82
CA VAL A 176 -25.32 -22.69 8.62
C VAL A 176 -26.05 -24.02 8.73
N ASP A 177 -27.34 -24.02 8.42
CA ASP A 177 -28.21 -25.18 8.38
C ASP A 177 -29.09 -25.06 7.13
N PHE A 178 -28.55 -25.48 5.99
CA PHE A 178 -29.08 -25.19 4.67
C PHE A 178 -29.47 -26.48 3.94
N THR A 179 -30.59 -26.46 3.23
CA THR A 179 -31.03 -27.57 2.36
C THR A 179 -31.08 -27.10 0.91
N TYR A 180 -30.44 -27.84 0.01
CA TYR A 180 -30.52 -27.59 -1.44
C TYR A 180 -30.88 -28.84 -2.23
N PHE A 181 -31.18 -28.63 -3.51
CA PHE A 181 -31.52 -29.69 -4.45
C PHE A 181 -30.67 -29.54 -5.71
N ASP A 182 -30.06 -30.64 -6.15
CA ASP A 182 -29.34 -30.72 -7.42
C ASP A 182 -29.79 -31.97 -8.22
N LEU A 183 -29.02 -32.34 -9.25
CA LEU A 183 -29.31 -33.52 -10.07
C LEU A 183 -29.15 -34.86 -9.31
N ALA A 184 -28.37 -34.88 -8.23
CA ALA A 184 -28.18 -36.05 -7.37
C ALA A 184 -29.27 -36.17 -6.30
N GLY A 185 -29.97 -35.08 -5.98
CA GLY A 185 -31.17 -35.09 -5.14
C GLY A 185 -31.16 -33.98 -4.10
N LYS A 186 -31.78 -34.26 -2.96
CA LYS A 186 -31.79 -33.37 -1.79
C LYS A 186 -30.49 -33.54 -1.01
N HIS A 187 -29.90 -32.42 -0.61
CA HIS A 187 -28.75 -32.36 0.30
C HIS A 187 -29.08 -31.46 1.48
N HIS A 188 -28.58 -31.83 2.66
CA HIS A 188 -28.55 -31.00 3.85
C HIS A 188 -27.09 -30.70 4.17
N PHE A 189 -26.79 -29.42 4.38
CA PHE A 189 -25.47 -28.93 4.75
C PHE A 189 -25.57 -28.28 6.13
N ALA A 190 -24.69 -28.68 7.03
CA ALA A 190 -24.55 -28.07 8.33
C ALA A 190 -23.09 -27.72 8.63
N SER A 191 -22.84 -26.49 9.04
CA SER A 191 -21.53 -26.00 9.45
C SER A 191 -21.62 -25.24 10.78
N LYS A 192 -20.49 -25.15 11.48
CA LYS A 192 -20.39 -24.47 12.78
C LYS A 192 -18.96 -24.02 13.06
N MET A 193 -18.76 -22.71 13.09
CA MET A 193 -17.51 -22.11 13.54
C MET A 193 -17.22 -22.47 14.99
N THR A 194 -15.94 -22.71 15.26
CA THR A 194 -15.38 -22.70 16.61
C THR A 194 -15.31 -21.27 17.16
N SER A 195 -15.20 -21.12 18.48
CA SER A 195 -15.03 -19.80 19.10
C SER A 195 -13.80 -19.05 18.57
N SER A 196 -12.71 -19.75 18.26
CA SER A 196 -11.51 -19.13 17.67
C SER A 196 -11.72 -18.60 16.25
N GLU A 197 -12.61 -19.23 15.48
CA GLU A 197 -12.92 -18.80 14.11
C GLU A 197 -13.84 -17.59 14.11
N VAL A 198 -14.79 -17.54 15.06
CA VAL A 198 -15.56 -16.33 15.35
C VAL A 198 -14.63 -15.19 15.77
N ASP A 199 -13.73 -15.40 16.73
CA ASP A 199 -12.77 -14.37 17.18
C ASP A 199 -11.87 -13.87 16.05
N ARG A 200 -11.43 -14.77 15.15
CA ARG A 200 -10.66 -14.41 13.95
C ARG A 200 -11.47 -13.56 12.99
N SER A 201 -12.74 -13.91 12.77
CA SER A 201 -13.66 -13.14 11.92
C SER A 201 -13.88 -11.73 12.47
N VAL A 202 -14.09 -11.60 13.78
CA VAL A 202 -14.19 -10.30 14.48
C VAL A 202 -12.91 -9.49 14.31
N THR A 203 -11.76 -10.12 14.54
CA THR A 203 -10.45 -9.44 14.43
C THR A 203 -10.21 -8.93 13.01
N ALA A 204 -10.47 -9.77 12.00
CA ALA A 204 -10.25 -9.43 10.60
C ALA A 204 -11.14 -8.26 10.13
N VAL A 205 -12.44 -8.31 10.42
CA VAL A 205 -13.35 -7.22 10.03
C VAL A 205 -13.08 -5.93 10.81
N THR A 206 -12.65 -6.03 12.07
CA THR A 206 -12.24 -4.86 12.87
C THR A 206 -11.00 -4.21 12.28
N GLN A 207 -9.98 -5.00 11.92
CA GLN A 207 -8.77 -4.51 11.25
C GLN A 207 -9.11 -3.83 9.93
N PHE A 208 -9.92 -4.47 9.09
CA PHE A 208 -10.36 -3.90 7.82
C PHE A 208 -11.08 -2.56 8.00
N VAL A 209 -12.07 -2.51 8.91
CA VAL A 209 -12.88 -1.31 9.08
C VAL A 209 -12.11 -0.18 9.77
N GLU A 210 -11.45 -0.47 10.88
CA GLU A 210 -10.86 0.58 11.72
C GLU A 210 -9.49 1.07 11.24
N LYS A 211 -8.78 0.26 10.44
CA LYS A 211 -7.46 0.63 9.93
C LYS A 211 -7.42 0.70 8.41
N ASP A 212 -7.85 -0.33 7.69
CA ASP A 212 -7.61 -0.38 6.25
C ASP A 212 -8.48 0.61 5.47
N ILE A 213 -9.77 0.77 5.80
CA ILE A 213 -10.64 1.75 5.12
C ILE A 213 -10.07 3.19 5.23
N PRO A 214 -9.67 3.69 6.42
CA PRO A 214 -9.00 4.98 6.53
C PRO A 214 -7.75 5.11 5.66
N GLU A 215 -6.90 4.08 5.61
CA GLU A 215 -5.68 4.06 4.77
C GLU A 215 -6.02 4.08 3.28
N LEU A 216 -6.96 3.23 2.85
CA LEU A 216 -7.38 3.09 1.46
C LEU A 216 -7.99 4.38 0.91
N THR A 217 -8.84 5.03 1.69
CA THR A 217 -9.50 6.28 1.29
C THR A 217 -8.62 7.51 1.45
N SER A 218 -7.33 7.35 1.80
CA SER A 218 -6.43 8.45 2.17
C SER A 218 -7.04 9.37 3.24
N GLY A 219 -7.88 8.79 4.10
CA GLY A 219 -8.58 9.50 5.17
C GLY A 219 -9.94 10.09 4.84
N ALA A 220 -10.38 10.02 3.58
CA ALA A 220 -11.61 10.66 3.15
C ALA A 220 -12.86 10.09 3.85
N LEU A 221 -12.80 8.84 4.32
CA LEU A 221 -13.90 8.14 4.97
C LEU A 221 -13.59 7.74 6.42
N TRP A 222 -14.61 7.86 7.28
CA TRP A 222 -14.52 7.52 8.69
C TRP A 222 -15.55 6.47 9.04
N PRO A 223 -15.18 5.20 9.00
CA PRO A 223 -16.15 4.17 9.27
C PRO A 223 -16.36 3.99 10.78
N THR A 224 -17.53 3.52 11.15
CA THR A 224 -17.78 2.94 12.47
C THR A 224 -18.17 1.48 12.29
N LEU A 225 -17.78 0.63 13.24
CA LEU A 225 -18.12 -0.80 13.19
C LEU A 225 -19.09 -1.15 14.31
N THR A 226 -20.15 -1.86 13.96
CA THR A 226 -20.90 -2.69 14.88
C THR A 226 -20.80 -4.14 14.44
N VAL A 227 -20.40 -5.03 15.34
CA VAL A 227 -20.41 -6.47 15.10
C VAL A 227 -21.64 -7.08 15.77
N ARG A 228 -22.38 -7.90 15.02
CA ARG A 228 -23.47 -8.74 15.53
C ARG A 228 -23.22 -10.19 15.16
N ILE A 229 -23.47 -11.07 16.13
CA ILE A 229 -23.38 -12.52 15.96
C ILE A 229 -24.79 -13.06 16.19
N PRO A 230 -25.56 -13.34 15.12
CA PRO A 230 -26.90 -13.92 15.25
C PRO A 230 -26.87 -15.25 15.99
N ASP A 231 -27.91 -15.51 16.80
CA ASP A 231 -28.05 -16.73 17.62
C ASP A 231 -28.83 -17.84 16.92
N HIS A 232 -28.98 -17.74 15.59
CA HIS A 232 -29.64 -18.70 14.72
C HIS A 232 -28.81 -18.96 13.46
N PRO A 233 -28.99 -20.12 12.80
CA PRO A 233 -28.25 -20.44 11.60
C PRO A 233 -28.76 -19.67 10.37
N LEU A 234 -27.90 -19.55 9.36
CA LEU A 234 -28.34 -19.28 8.00
C LEU A 234 -29.03 -20.52 7.44
N THR A 235 -30.27 -20.35 6.97
CA THR A 235 -31.10 -21.47 6.49
C THR A 235 -31.42 -21.43 5.00
N SER A 236 -30.97 -20.39 4.31
CA SER A 236 -31.14 -20.23 2.88
C SER A 236 -29.91 -19.52 2.30
N LEU A 237 -29.53 -19.93 1.09
CA LEU A 237 -28.40 -19.42 0.33
C LEU A 237 -28.79 -19.43 -1.15
N GLN A 238 -28.22 -18.52 -1.94
CA GLN A 238 -28.41 -18.42 -3.38
C GLN A 238 -27.23 -19.05 -4.12
N ASN A 239 -27.52 -19.82 -5.17
CA ASN A 239 -26.50 -20.42 -6.01
C ASN A 239 -26.09 -19.47 -7.14
N PHE A 240 -24.83 -19.05 -7.16
CA PHE A 240 -24.25 -18.19 -8.20
C PHE A 240 -22.89 -18.71 -8.66
N CYS A 241 -21.88 -18.69 -7.77
CA CYS A 241 -20.59 -19.36 -7.93
C CYS A 241 -20.34 -20.26 -6.71
N GLY A 242 -21.24 -21.22 -6.51
CA GLY A 242 -21.48 -21.82 -5.20
C GLY A 242 -22.59 -21.09 -4.46
N TYR A 243 -22.83 -21.49 -3.22
CA TYR A 243 -23.92 -21.01 -2.38
C TYR A 243 -23.48 -19.87 -1.46
N TYR A 244 -24.16 -18.73 -1.52
CA TYR A 244 -23.86 -17.55 -0.71
C TYR A 244 -25.12 -16.94 -0.10
N PRO A 245 -25.04 -16.32 1.09
CA PRO A 245 -26.15 -15.60 1.66
C PRO A 245 -26.38 -14.30 0.87
N SER A 246 -27.59 -14.13 0.36
CA SER A 246 -28.02 -12.92 -0.32
C SER A 246 -28.56 -11.87 0.66
N LEU A 247 -28.86 -10.67 0.15
CA LEU A 247 -29.60 -9.64 0.88
C LEU A 247 -30.93 -10.14 1.45
N ALA A 248 -31.59 -11.10 0.80
CA ALA A 248 -32.87 -11.64 1.26
C ALA A 248 -32.67 -12.61 2.44
N ASP A 249 -31.61 -13.42 2.38
CA ASP A 249 -31.34 -14.48 3.37
C ASP A 249 -30.94 -13.91 4.73
N THR A 250 -30.27 -12.75 4.73
CA THR A 250 -29.80 -12.06 5.96
C THR A 250 -30.73 -10.94 6.40
N LYS A 251 -31.90 -10.77 5.75
CA LYS A 251 -32.74 -9.59 5.90
C LYS A 251 -33.24 -9.36 7.33
N ALA A 252 -33.41 -10.43 8.11
CA ALA A 252 -33.90 -10.35 9.49
C ALA A 252 -32.90 -9.69 10.45
N ASP A 253 -31.60 -9.79 10.15
CA ASP A 253 -30.51 -9.29 11.01
C ASP A 253 -29.88 -7.99 10.49
N GLN A 254 -30.11 -7.67 9.22
CA GLN A 254 -29.79 -6.37 8.64
C GLN A 254 -30.50 -5.23 9.37
N ASP A 255 -29.89 -4.06 9.33
CA ASP A 255 -30.42 -2.86 9.97
C ASP A 255 -30.27 -1.66 9.06
N ALA A 256 -31.40 -1.07 8.68
CA ALA A 256 -31.45 0.05 7.76
C ALA A 256 -30.82 1.35 8.30
N ALA A 257 -30.38 1.37 9.58
CA ALA A 257 -29.60 2.47 10.14
C ALA A 257 -28.11 2.44 9.74
N TYR A 258 -27.65 1.39 9.06
CA TYR A 258 -26.26 1.22 8.66
C TYR A 258 -26.09 1.43 7.16
N ASP A 259 -24.97 2.04 6.78
CA ASP A 259 -24.61 2.32 5.39
C ASP A 259 -24.19 1.06 4.64
N SER A 260 -23.49 0.15 5.32
CA SER A 260 -22.99 -1.12 4.75
C SER A 260 -23.25 -2.30 5.67
N VAL A 261 -23.47 -3.46 5.06
CA VAL A 261 -23.50 -4.76 5.72
C VAL A 261 -22.41 -5.65 5.14
N ILE A 262 -21.57 -6.21 6.01
CA ILE A 262 -20.56 -7.23 5.67
C ILE A 262 -20.97 -8.52 6.38
N VAL A 263 -21.19 -9.59 5.62
CA VAL A 263 -21.62 -10.89 6.15
C VAL A 263 -20.47 -11.87 6.13
N ILE A 264 -20.08 -12.39 7.29
CA ILE A 264 -19.10 -13.47 7.44
C ILE A 264 -19.83 -14.73 7.88
N TRP A 265 -19.55 -15.87 7.27
CA TRP A 265 -20.29 -17.10 7.50
C TRP A 265 -19.44 -18.33 7.21
N ASP A 266 -19.84 -19.48 7.74
CA ASP A 266 -19.08 -20.73 7.65
C ASP A 266 -19.45 -21.55 6.40
N ASP A 267 -18.50 -21.65 5.47
CA ASP A 267 -18.67 -22.28 4.15
C ASP A 267 -18.21 -23.73 4.08
N THR A 268 -17.53 -24.22 5.12
CA THR A 268 -17.05 -25.61 5.19
C THR A 268 -17.82 -26.38 6.25
N GLY A 269 -18.46 -27.46 5.86
CA GLY A 269 -19.37 -28.21 6.73
C GLY A 269 -19.52 -29.66 6.33
N ILE A 270 -20.48 -30.34 6.94
CA ILE A 270 -20.77 -31.74 6.70
C ILE A 270 -22.12 -31.86 5.98
N ASP A 271 -22.17 -32.68 4.94
CA ASP A 271 -23.41 -33.03 4.25
C ASP A 271 -24.16 -34.21 4.91
N ASP A 272 -25.40 -34.47 4.49
CA ASP A 272 -26.26 -35.59 4.96
C ASP A 272 -25.60 -36.98 4.90
N ILE A 273 -24.59 -37.18 4.05
CA ILE A 273 -23.89 -38.47 3.88
C ILE A 273 -22.55 -38.52 4.63
N GLY A 274 -22.23 -37.48 5.40
CA GLY A 274 -21.06 -37.38 6.25
C GLY A 274 -19.79 -36.92 5.51
N THR A 275 -19.93 -36.37 4.31
CA THR A 275 -18.82 -35.82 3.51
C THR A 275 -18.56 -34.38 3.93
N GLU A 276 -17.30 -34.03 4.11
CA GLU A 276 -16.89 -32.64 4.28
C GLU A 276 -17.01 -31.91 2.94
N LEU A 277 -17.67 -30.76 2.95
CA LEU A 277 -18.02 -30.00 1.76
C LEU A 277 -17.67 -28.53 1.97
N ASN A 278 -16.96 -27.94 1.01
CA ASN A 278 -16.98 -26.50 0.79
C ASN A 278 -18.11 -26.19 -0.20
N ILE A 279 -19.01 -25.28 0.15
CA ILE A 279 -20.17 -24.92 -0.69
C ILE A 279 -19.96 -23.67 -1.55
N THR A 280 -18.74 -23.15 -1.64
CA THR A 280 -18.36 -21.92 -2.35
C THR A 280 -17.32 -22.16 -3.44
N ASP A 281 -17.39 -21.41 -4.55
CA ASP A 281 -16.40 -21.43 -5.63
C ASP A 281 -15.70 -20.06 -5.83
N CYS A 282 -16.09 -19.02 -5.07
CA CYS A 282 -15.48 -17.69 -5.09
C CYS A 282 -14.92 -17.28 -3.71
N GLY A 283 -13.94 -16.37 -3.69
CA GLY A 283 -13.40 -15.83 -2.44
C GLY A 283 -14.37 -14.94 -1.65
N GLY A 284 -15.40 -14.41 -2.31
CA GLY A 284 -16.42 -13.56 -1.74
C GLY A 284 -17.47 -13.27 -2.79
N LEU A 285 -18.54 -12.58 -2.38
CA LEU A 285 -19.55 -12.12 -3.31
C LEU A 285 -20.17 -10.80 -2.83
N THR A 286 -20.42 -9.92 -3.79
CA THR A 286 -21.07 -8.64 -3.55
C THR A 286 -22.35 -8.54 -4.37
N TYR A 287 -23.41 -8.05 -3.74
CA TYR A 287 -24.71 -7.87 -4.39
C TYR A 287 -25.01 -6.36 -4.52
N PRO A 288 -24.94 -5.79 -5.74
CA PRO A 288 -25.34 -4.41 -6.00
C PRO A 288 -26.78 -4.14 -5.52
N ASN A 289 -26.97 -3.02 -4.81
CA ASN A 289 -28.27 -2.66 -4.23
C ASN A 289 -28.69 -1.22 -4.57
N GLY A 290 -28.26 -0.73 -5.74
CA GLY A 290 -28.48 0.65 -6.18
C GLY A 290 -27.95 1.65 -5.14
N THR A 291 -28.74 2.68 -4.83
CA THR A 291 -28.41 3.70 -3.82
C THR A 291 -28.83 3.30 -2.39
N SER A 292 -29.08 2.03 -2.13
CA SER A 292 -29.46 1.52 -0.80
C SER A 292 -28.24 0.93 -0.07
N GLN A 293 -28.45 0.47 1.17
CA GLN A 293 -27.45 -0.20 1.99
C GLN A 293 -26.58 -1.17 1.19
N THR A 294 -25.27 -0.96 1.22
CA THR A 294 -24.30 -1.79 0.50
C THR A 294 -24.17 -3.16 1.17
N TYR A 295 -23.86 -4.19 0.40
CA TYR A 295 -23.84 -5.57 0.88
C TYR A 295 -22.73 -6.39 0.25
N SER A 296 -21.89 -6.96 1.12
CA SER A 296 -20.85 -7.93 0.75
C SER A 296 -20.94 -9.15 1.65
N THR A 297 -20.64 -10.32 1.11
CA THR A 297 -20.58 -11.58 1.86
C THR A 297 -19.27 -12.31 1.59
N ILE A 298 -18.64 -12.78 2.68
CA ILE A 298 -17.30 -13.33 2.69
C ILE A 298 -17.34 -14.66 3.46
N PRO A 299 -17.00 -15.79 2.82
CA PRO A 299 -16.88 -17.07 3.51
C PRO A 299 -15.70 -17.07 4.48
N PHE A 300 -15.81 -17.83 5.56
CA PHE A 300 -14.78 -17.90 6.61
C PHE A 300 -13.45 -18.42 6.09
N GLU A 301 -13.45 -19.40 5.18
CA GLU A 301 -12.21 -19.88 4.58
C GLU A 301 -11.44 -18.72 3.93
N SER A 302 -12.14 -17.80 3.26
CA SER A 302 -11.52 -16.64 2.63
C SER A 302 -10.99 -15.61 3.63
N VAL A 303 -11.64 -15.45 4.78
CA VAL A 303 -11.06 -14.69 5.90
C VAL A 303 -9.75 -15.33 6.38
N SER A 304 -9.66 -16.66 6.38
CA SER A 304 -8.44 -17.36 6.82
C SER A 304 -7.32 -17.36 5.77
N VAL A 305 -7.66 -17.46 4.48
CA VAL A 305 -6.69 -17.55 3.37
C VAL A 305 -6.25 -16.16 2.89
N TYR A 306 -7.20 -15.26 2.66
CA TYR A 306 -6.97 -13.96 2.04
C TYR A 306 -6.96 -12.80 3.06
N GLN A 307 -7.47 -13.04 4.27
CA GLN A 307 -7.43 -12.10 5.39
C GLN A 307 -8.09 -10.76 5.03
N GLU A 308 -7.55 -9.59 5.41
CA GLU A 308 -8.19 -8.31 5.12
C GLU A 308 -8.40 -8.05 3.62
N ASN A 309 -7.61 -8.67 2.75
CA ASN A 309 -7.64 -8.37 1.31
C ASN A 309 -8.96 -8.77 0.64
N VAL A 310 -9.63 -9.83 1.12
CA VAL A 310 -10.96 -10.17 0.60
C VAL A 310 -12.00 -9.13 1.00
N PHE A 311 -11.87 -8.51 2.18
CA PHE A 311 -12.73 -7.40 2.58
C PHE A 311 -12.50 -6.18 1.72
N LYS A 312 -11.23 -5.81 1.51
CA LYS A 312 -10.85 -4.73 0.59
C LYS A 312 -11.42 -4.99 -0.80
N HIS A 313 -11.38 -6.22 -1.31
CA HIS A 313 -11.93 -6.53 -2.62
C HIS A 313 -13.46 -6.40 -2.70
N GLU A 314 -14.18 -7.14 -1.85
CA GLU A 314 -15.64 -7.24 -1.91
C GLU A 314 -16.32 -5.94 -1.52
N TRP A 315 -15.84 -5.28 -0.47
CA TRP A 315 -16.39 -4.00 -0.06
C TRP A 315 -16.21 -2.95 -1.16
N GLY A 316 -15.10 -2.99 -1.89
CA GLY A 316 -14.84 -2.16 -3.08
C GLY A 316 -15.92 -2.23 -4.14
N HIS A 317 -16.32 -3.45 -4.52
CA HIS A 317 -17.42 -3.69 -5.46
C HIS A 317 -18.72 -3.07 -4.94
N SER A 318 -18.98 -3.20 -3.63
CA SER A 318 -20.24 -2.76 -3.03
C SER A 318 -20.36 -1.23 -3.05
N ILE A 319 -19.25 -0.56 -2.77
CA ILE A 319 -19.15 0.90 -2.77
C ILE A 319 -19.20 1.45 -4.19
N LEU A 320 -18.50 0.82 -5.12
CA LEU A 320 -18.54 1.21 -6.54
C LEU A 320 -19.97 1.20 -7.07
N ALA A 321 -20.66 0.08 -6.85
CA ALA A 321 -22.02 -0.11 -7.32
C ALA A 321 -22.96 0.94 -6.72
N TYR A 322 -22.74 1.34 -5.47
CA TYR A 322 -23.51 2.40 -4.83
C TYR A 322 -23.24 3.77 -5.45
N PHE A 323 -21.97 4.18 -5.57
CA PHE A 323 -21.64 5.50 -6.09
C PHE A 323 -21.92 5.65 -7.59
N ASP A 324 -21.76 4.58 -8.37
CA ASP A 324 -22.18 4.53 -9.78
C ASP A 324 -23.70 4.69 -9.89
N ALA A 325 -24.48 3.94 -9.08
CA ALA A 325 -25.93 4.10 -9.03
C ALA A 325 -26.38 5.49 -8.55
N ALA A 326 -25.57 6.15 -7.72
CA ALA A 326 -25.80 7.53 -7.28
C ALA A 326 -25.36 8.59 -8.31
N GLY A 327 -24.59 8.21 -9.34
CA GLY A 327 -24.07 9.11 -10.36
C GLY A 327 -22.98 10.07 -9.85
N VAL A 328 -22.18 9.64 -8.88
CA VAL A 328 -21.12 10.47 -8.27
C VAL A 328 -19.69 9.99 -8.56
N THR A 329 -19.53 8.88 -9.27
CA THR A 329 -18.23 8.39 -9.76
C THR A 329 -17.91 8.93 -11.16
N PRO A 330 -16.62 9.12 -11.48
CA PRO A 330 -16.22 9.48 -12.85
C PRO A 330 -16.56 8.38 -13.86
N ASP A 331 -17.05 8.79 -15.03
CA ASP A 331 -17.28 7.91 -16.17
C ASP A 331 -16.04 7.80 -17.08
N PRO A 332 -15.78 6.67 -17.76
CA PRO A 332 -16.41 5.37 -17.49
C PRO A 332 -15.88 4.80 -16.17
N VAL A 333 -16.76 4.13 -15.43
CA VAL A 333 -16.39 3.41 -14.20
C VAL A 333 -15.21 2.47 -14.46
N VAL A 334 -14.25 2.49 -13.55
CA VAL A 334 -13.15 1.53 -13.51
C VAL A 334 -13.42 0.50 -12.43
N ASP A 335 -13.19 -0.76 -12.79
CA ASP A 335 -13.27 -1.88 -11.87
C ASP A 335 -12.00 -1.93 -11.00
N ASN A 336 -12.11 -2.46 -9.78
CA ASN A 336 -10.94 -2.71 -8.93
C ASN A 336 -10.09 -3.88 -9.46
N HIS A 337 -10.63 -4.73 -10.35
CA HIS A 337 -9.87 -5.76 -11.09
C HIS A 337 -8.91 -5.16 -12.12
N ILE A 338 -7.59 -5.36 -11.94
CA ILE A 338 -6.61 -5.08 -13.01
C ILE A 338 -6.44 -6.30 -13.91
N ASN A 339 -6.64 -6.12 -15.21
CA ASN A 339 -6.19 -7.08 -16.21
C ASN A 339 -4.66 -7.00 -16.38
N THR A 340 -3.98 -7.96 -15.77
CA THR A 340 -2.50 -8.08 -15.73
C THR A 340 -1.85 -8.33 -17.08
N THR A 341 -2.62 -8.69 -18.11
CA THR A 341 -2.09 -8.97 -19.46
C THR A 341 -1.93 -7.69 -20.29
N THR A 342 -2.63 -6.60 -19.92
CA THR A 342 -2.71 -5.40 -20.76
C THR A 342 -2.28 -4.11 -20.06
N ASN A 343 -1.92 -4.15 -18.77
CA ASN A 343 -1.67 -2.95 -17.94
C ASN A 343 -2.76 -1.90 -18.15
N GLN A 344 -4.01 -2.33 -18.07
CA GLN A 344 -5.18 -1.51 -18.40
C GLN A 344 -5.24 -0.19 -17.62
N TYR A 345 -4.72 -0.19 -16.39
CA TYR A 345 -4.76 0.97 -15.50
C TYR A 345 -3.36 1.43 -15.06
N VAL A 346 -3.27 2.74 -14.82
CA VAL A 346 -2.07 3.48 -14.40
C VAL A 346 -2.43 4.49 -13.31
N ASN A 347 -1.45 4.99 -12.58
CA ASN A 347 -1.64 6.10 -11.66
C ASN A 347 -1.81 7.42 -12.45
N CYS A 348 -2.86 8.18 -12.16
CA CYS A 348 -3.24 9.33 -12.99
C CYS A 348 -2.33 10.56 -12.85
N LEU A 349 -1.59 10.66 -11.75
CA LEU A 349 -0.66 11.77 -11.50
C LEU A 349 0.69 11.54 -12.19
N THR A 350 1.13 10.28 -12.25
CA THR A 350 2.47 9.91 -12.73
C THR A 350 2.45 9.27 -14.11
N GLY A 351 1.30 8.73 -14.54
CA GLY A 351 1.19 7.86 -15.71
C GLY A 351 1.91 6.51 -15.54
N ALA A 352 2.40 6.19 -14.34
CA ALA A 352 3.14 4.97 -14.09
C ALA A 352 2.19 3.76 -13.99
N PRO A 353 2.56 2.60 -14.57
CA PRO A 353 1.83 1.37 -14.36
C PRO A 353 1.97 0.88 -12.91
N TYR A 354 0.98 0.12 -12.43
CA TYR A 354 1.01 -0.49 -11.12
C TYR A 354 2.04 -1.62 -11.04
N LEU A 355 2.78 -1.67 -9.94
CA LEU A 355 3.68 -2.77 -9.62
C LEU A 355 2.87 -3.93 -9.03
N MET A 356 3.07 -5.12 -9.58
CA MET A 356 2.34 -6.33 -9.22
C MET A 356 3.04 -7.03 -8.07
N GLU A 357 2.74 -6.64 -6.83
CA GLU A 357 3.36 -7.21 -5.63
C GLU A 357 2.29 -7.63 -4.62
N ASN A 358 2.48 -8.79 -3.99
CA ASN A 358 1.55 -9.23 -2.96
C ASN A 358 1.77 -8.39 -1.70
N GLU A 359 0.68 -7.84 -1.16
CA GLU A 359 0.71 -7.21 0.15
C GLU A 359 1.11 -8.24 1.20
N VAL A 360 2.19 -7.94 1.93
CA VAL A 360 2.62 -8.69 3.11
C VAL A 360 2.34 -7.82 4.32
N PHE A 361 1.67 -8.40 5.32
CA PHE A 361 1.23 -7.78 6.57
C PHE A 361 2.20 -6.82 7.30
N ALA A 362 3.51 -6.91 7.00
CA ALA A 362 4.54 -6.14 7.68
C ALA A 362 4.79 -4.76 7.05
N ASP A 363 4.37 -4.53 5.80
CA ASP A 363 4.73 -3.33 5.05
C ASP A 363 3.47 -2.58 4.58
N SER A 364 3.35 -1.30 4.93
CA SER A 364 2.39 -0.39 4.32
C SER A 364 2.78 -0.18 2.86
N LEU A 365 1.88 -0.50 1.94
CA LEU A 365 2.16 -0.35 0.50
C LEU A 365 2.31 1.15 0.16
N PRO A 366 3.42 1.58 -0.46
CA PRO A 366 3.44 2.87 -1.13
C PRO A 366 2.39 2.93 -2.26
N ASN A 367 1.87 4.14 -2.50
CA ASN A 367 1.00 4.45 -3.64
C ASN A 367 1.61 3.84 -4.91
N SER A 368 0.85 3.02 -5.66
CA SER A 368 1.21 2.26 -6.89
C SER A 368 1.46 0.73 -6.79
N LEU A 369 1.18 0.08 -5.66
CA LEU A 369 1.24 -1.40 -5.57
C LEU A 369 -0.14 -2.06 -5.75
N TYR A 370 -0.20 -3.11 -6.57
CA TYR A 370 -1.37 -3.95 -6.85
C TYR A 370 -1.23 -5.32 -6.18
N ASN A 371 -2.23 -5.71 -5.39
CA ASN A 371 -2.26 -7.04 -4.78
C ASN A 371 -2.77 -8.09 -5.78
N ASN A 372 -1.89 -9.02 -6.18
CA ASN A 372 -2.18 -9.98 -7.24
C ASN A 372 -3.07 -11.17 -6.83
N ILE A 373 -3.27 -11.41 -5.53
CA ILE A 373 -4.09 -12.53 -5.04
C ILE A 373 -5.57 -12.12 -4.90
N SER A 374 -5.83 -10.90 -4.46
CA SER A 374 -7.18 -10.37 -4.22
C SER A 374 -7.67 -9.41 -5.31
N GLY A 375 -6.77 -8.88 -6.13
CA GLY A 375 -7.11 -8.15 -7.34
C GLY A 375 -7.68 -6.75 -7.14
N PHE A 376 -7.11 -5.93 -6.24
CA PHE A 376 -7.45 -4.50 -6.09
C PHE A 376 -6.20 -3.59 -6.11
N THR A 377 -6.39 -2.30 -6.42
CA THR A 377 -5.37 -1.25 -6.22
C THR A 377 -5.76 -0.30 -5.09
N HIS A 378 -4.76 0.19 -4.34
CA HIS A 378 -4.98 1.27 -3.37
C HIS A 378 -5.49 2.55 -4.05
N ASP A 379 -4.91 2.90 -5.19
CA ASP A 379 -5.24 4.12 -5.94
C ASP A 379 -6.71 4.18 -6.40
N TYR A 380 -7.35 3.03 -6.56
CA TYR A 380 -8.78 2.97 -6.86
C TYR A 380 -9.62 3.63 -5.76
N TYR A 381 -9.25 3.42 -4.49
CA TYR A 381 -9.90 4.02 -3.33
C TYR A 381 -9.51 5.47 -3.06
N SER A 382 -8.30 5.87 -3.47
CA SER A 382 -7.83 7.26 -3.32
C SER A 382 -8.22 8.15 -4.52
N GLY A 383 -8.85 7.57 -5.55
CA GLY A 383 -9.32 8.28 -6.73
C GLY A 383 -8.26 8.50 -7.80
N LEU A 384 -7.09 7.82 -7.70
CA LEU A 384 -5.93 8.06 -8.54
C LEU A 384 -5.76 7.06 -9.69
N THR A 385 -6.67 6.12 -9.88
CA THR A 385 -6.63 5.18 -11.01
C THR A 385 -7.03 5.88 -12.32
N ALA A 386 -6.28 5.68 -13.41
CA ALA A 386 -6.62 6.11 -14.77
C ALA A 386 -6.46 4.95 -15.75
N ARG A 387 -7.05 5.07 -16.95
CA ARG A 387 -6.76 4.14 -18.06
C ARG A 387 -5.43 4.47 -18.71
N ALA A 388 -4.70 3.45 -19.15
CA ALA A 388 -3.39 3.64 -19.78
C ALA A 388 -3.47 4.49 -21.06
N GLU A 389 -4.58 4.43 -21.81
CA GLU A 389 -4.80 5.26 -23.00
C GLU A 389 -5.11 6.75 -22.71
N ASP A 390 -5.49 7.09 -21.47
CA ASP A 390 -5.81 8.46 -21.05
C ASP A 390 -5.35 8.69 -19.59
N PRO A 391 -4.03 8.72 -19.34
CA PRO A 391 -3.47 8.70 -17.99
C PRO A 391 -3.80 9.97 -17.19
N ALA A 392 -4.14 11.09 -17.84
CA ALA A 392 -4.45 12.33 -17.14
C ALA A 392 -5.88 12.37 -16.55
N ARG A 393 -6.72 11.41 -16.90
CA ARG A 393 -8.12 11.33 -16.42
C ARG A 393 -8.22 10.33 -15.28
N CYS A 394 -8.29 10.83 -14.05
CA CYS A 394 -8.53 10.01 -12.87
C CYS A 394 -9.99 9.51 -12.84
N LEU A 395 -10.17 8.22 -12.59
CA LEU A 395 -11.43 7.48 -12.67
C LEU A 395 -11.78 6.69 -11.40
N GLY A 396 -10.90 6.64 -10.40
CA GLY A 396 -11.18 5.97 -9.12
C GLY A 396 -12.24 6.71 -8.28
N ILE A 397 -12.54 6.19 -7.08
CA ILE A 397 -13.47 6.82 -6.14
C ILE A 397 -12.84 8.11 -5.61
N SER A 398 -13.38 9.25 -6.04
CA SER A 398 -12.82 10.56 -5.72
C SER A 398 -13.13 10.99 -4.27
N PRO A 399 -12.36 11.93 -3.71
CA PRO A 399 -12.73 12.58 -2.44
C PRO A 399 -14.15 13.16 -2.44
N GLN A 400 -14.65 13.61 -3.58
CA GLN A 400 -16.02 14.09 -3.75
C GLN A 400 -17.05 12.97 -3.63
N ALA A 401 -16.79 11.81 -4.23
CA ALA A 401 -17.63 10.63 -4.06
C ALA A 401 -17.62 10.18 -2.58
N TRP A 402 -16.46 10.17 -1.92
CA TRP A 402 -16.40 9.89 -0.48
C TRP A 402 -17.20 10.90 0.35
N ALA A 403 -17.11 12.20 0.02
CA ALA A 403 -17.86 13.24 0.69
C ALA A 403 -19.38 13.12 0.52
N TYR A 404 -19.87 12.45 -0.54
CA TYR A 404 -21.30 12.14 -0.71
C TYR A 404 -21.85 11.29 0.45
N GLY A 405 -21.00 10.46 1.04
CA GLY A 405 -21.34 9.61 2.19
C GLY A 405 -22.20 8.40 1.83
N GLY A 406 -22.52 7.63 2.86
CA GLY A 406 -23.22 6.35 2.70
C GLY A 406 -24.73 6.47 2.50
N PRO A 407 -25.39 5.35 2.13
CA PRO A 407 -26.83 5.27 1.85
C PRO A 407 -27.75 5.76 2.97
N VAL A 408 -27.25 5.90 4.20
CA VAL A 408 -28.03 6.28 5.38
C VAL A 408 -27.51 7.56 6.00
N ALA A 409 -26.19 7.64 6.22
CA ALA A 409 -25.57 8.79 6.86
C ALA A 409 -25.74 10.07 6.02
N HIS A 410 -25.71 9.98 4.69
CA HIS A 410 -25.95 11.08 3.75
C HIS A 410 -25.26 12.41 4.16
N GLU A 411 -24.02 12.37 4.64
CA GLU A 411 -23.40 13.57 5.24
C GLU A 411 -22.84 14.57 4.21
N GLY A 412 -23.14 14.42 2.91
CA GLY A 412 -22.75 15.36 1.86
C GLY A 412 -23.92 15.97 1.10
N GLN A 413 -24.43 17.12 1.56
CA GLN A 413 -24.90 18.12 0.59
C GLN A 413 -23.65 18.78 0.03
N THR A 414 -23.34 18.53 -1.24
CA THR A 414 -22.41 19.40 -1.97
C THR A 414 -22.94 20.82 -1.86
N GLU A 415 -22.07 21.80 -1.62
CA GLU A 415 -22.47 23.18 -1.28
C GLU A 415 -23.35 23.86 -2.35
N ASP A 416 -23.55 23.24 -3.52
CA ASP A 416 -24.44 23.72 -4.58
C ASP A 416 -25.36 22.65 -5.22
N GLY A 417 -25.47 21.44 -4.67
CA GLY A 417 -26.40 20.41 -5.17
C GLY A 417 -26.23 20.02 -6.65
N ASN A 418 -25.05 20.28 -7.23
CA ASN A 418 -24.75 20.01 -8.63
C ASN A 418 -23.57 19.01 -8.72
N PRO A 419 -23.72 17.84 -9.38
CA PRO A 419 -22.66 16.84 -9.50
C PRO A 419 -21.52 17.24 -10.48
N ASP A 420 -21.61 18.40 -11.13
CA ASP A 420 -20.58 18.88 -12.06
C ASP A 420 -19.57 19.80 -11.37
N VAL A 421 -18.50 19.23 -10.82
CA VAL A 421 -17.21 19.93 -10.73
C VAL A 421 -16.20 19.13 -11.55
N VAL A 422 -16.01 19.61 -12.78
CA VAL A 422 -14.92 19.25 -13.67
C VAL A 422 -13.60 19.54 -12.95
N ILE A 423 -12.72 18.54 -12.91
CA ILE A 423 -11.33 18.68 -12.52
C ILE A 423 -10.67 19.66 -13.52
N GLU A 424 -10.19 20.81 -13.05
CA GLU A 424 -9.12 21.55 -13.73
C GLU A 424 -7.76 21.05 -13.27
#